data_AF-A0A7S1QKU3-F1
#
_entry.id   AF-A0A7S1QKU3-F1
#
_cell.length_a   1.000
_cell.length_b   1.000
_cell.length_c   1.000
_cell.angle_alpha   90.00
_cell.angle_beta   90.00
_cell.angle_gamma   90.00
#
_symmetry.space_group_name_H-M   'P 1'
#
loop_
_entity.id
_entity.type
_entity.pdbx_description
1 polymer ?
#
loop_
_entity_poly.entity_id
_entity_poly.type
_entity_poly.pdbx_seq_one_letter_code
_entity_poly.pdbx_strand_id
1 'polypeptide(L)'
;GIAWRFRSSRVRKGAERMEDLLEKHAHSSDSRKDFKSFILIVTNCAVYYCNKGGFEIARRTEVRAITKVSTSTEDPDAALLHVPSEYDMFLRVEGRVKELIDRLQDAAAEWTNYNLYLPQEGRGSHDIAEYVFPIEEQPSLVAAGNLERPAGFKEAQARRNPADVRRS
;
A
#
# COMPACT_ATOMS: atom_id res chain seq x y z
N GLY A 1 -11.74 14.92 5.51
CA GLY A 1 -10.71 14.01 4.99
C GLY A 1 -11.26 13.32 3.77
N ILE A 2 -10.50 13.29 2.68
CA ILE A 2 -10.85 12.56 1.47
C ILE A 2 -10.41 11.10 1.67
N ALA A 3 -11.27 10.15 1.30
CA ALA A 3 -10.97 8.73 1.39
C ALA A 3 -11.35 8.03 0.09
N TRP A 4 -10.39 7.31 -0.50
CA TRP A 4 -10.59 6.56 -1.74
C TRP A 4 -10.69 5.06 -1.45
N ARG A 5 -11.62 4.38 -2.11
CA ARG A 5 -11.90 2.96 -1.90
C ARG A 5 -11.55 2.14 -3.14
N PHE A 6 -10.70 1.13 -2.95
CA PHE A 6 -10.34 0.17 -3.98
C PHE A 6 -10.74 -1.24 -3.57
N ARG A 7 -11.13 -2.04 -4.58
CA ARG A 7 -11.21 -3.49 -4.44
C ARG A 7 -9.85 -4.04 -4.84
N SER A 8 -9.28 -4.87 -3.99
CA SER A 8 -7.97 -5.44 -4.26
C SER A 8 -7.90 -6.87 -3.76
N SER A 9 -6.87 -7.59 -4.19
CA SER A 9 -6.68 -8.99 -3.84
C SER A 9 -5.21 -9.27 -3.52
N ARG A 10 -4.99 -10.17 -2.55
CA ARG A 10 -3.65 -10.60 -2.10
C ARG A 10 -3.55 -12.11 -2.12
N VAL A 11 -2.36 -12.68 -2.21
CA VAL A 11 -2.20 -14.14 -2.19
C VAL A 11 -2.73 -14.77 -0.89
N ARG A 12 -3.42 -15.92 -1.02
CA ARG A 12 -3.93 -16.71 0.10
C ARG A 12 -2.78 -17.44 0.81
N LYS A 13 -2.92 -17.60 2.14
CA LYS A 13 -1.95 -18.35 2.94
C LYS A 13 -1.96 -19.82 2.50
N GLY A 14 -0.82 -20.34 2.05
CA GLY A 14 -0.67 -21.73 1.59
C GLY A 14 -0.85 -21.94 0.09
N ALA A 15 -1.02 -20.87 -0.69
CA ALA A 15 -0.81 -20.95 -2.14
C ALA A 15 0.69 -21.13 -2.43
N GLU A 16 1.03 -21.68 -3.60
CA GLU A 16 2.41 -21.91 -4.07
C GLU A 16 3.26 -20.62 -4.04
N ARG A 17 4.56 -20.69 -4.35
CA ARG A 17 5.44 -19.51 -4.34
C ARG A 17 4.79 -18.38 -5.14
N MET A 18 4.90 -17.15 -4.65
CA MET A 18 4.19 -16.02 -5.24
C MET A 18 4.63 -15.77 -6.70
N GLU A 19 5.84 -16.22 -7.07
CA GLU A 19 6.31 -16.32 -8.46
C GLU A 19 5.41 -17.22 -9.32
N ASP A 20 5.18 -18.48 -8.90
CA ASP A 20 4.39 -19.47 -9.63
C ASP A 20 2.94 -19.03 -9.85
N LEU A 21 2.39 -18.25 -8.91
CA LEU A 21 1.02 -17.74 -9.00
C LEU A 21 0.91 -16.59 -10.02
N LEU A 22 1.89 -15.70 -10.08
CA LEU A 22 1.85 -14.59 -11.04
C LEU A 22 2.04 -15.10 -12.48
N GLU A 23 2.94 -16.05 -12.70
CA GLU A 23 3.11 -16.71 -14.01
C GLU A 23 1.84 -17.45 -14.46
N LYS A 24 1.18 -18.19 -13.54
CA LYS A 24 -0.08 -18.90 -13.83
C LYS A 24 -1.24 -17.95 -14.15
N HIS A 25 -1.29 -16.77 -13.53
CA HIS A 25 -2.38 -15.81 -13.69
C HIS A 25 -2.16 -14.79 -14.81
N ALA A 26 -0.94 -14.62 -15.32
CA ALA A 26 -0.70 -13.91 -16.58
C ALA A 26 -1.41 -14.58 -17.78
N HIS A 27 -1.79 -15.85 -17.65
CA HIS A 27 -2.39 -16.66 -18.71
C HIS A 27 -3.77 -17.27 -18.38
N SER A 28 -4.34 -17.02 -17.20
CA SER A 28 -5.60 -17.64 -16.74
C SER A 28 -6.57 -16.64 -16.10
N SER A 29 -7.85 -16.69 -16.49
CA SER A 29 -8.89 -15.79 -15.98
C SER A 29 -9.47 -16.18 -14.62
N ASP A 30 -9.12 -17.34 -14.05
CA ASP A 30 -9.72 -17.83 -12.80
C ASP A 30 -8.84 -17.57 -11.57
N SER A 31 -8.59 -16.28 -11.30
CA SER A 31 -7.73 -15.77 -10.21
C SER A 31 -8.32 -15.83 -8.80
N ARG A 32 -9.58 -16.26 -8.65
CA ARG A 32 -10.32 -16.18 -7.38
C ARG A 32 -9.87 -17.19 -6.33
N LYS A 33 -9.25 -18.29 -6.75
CA LYS A 33 -8.81 -19.36 -5.84
C LYS A 33 -7.55 -18.99 -5.08
N ASP A 34 -6.63 -18.26 -5.73
CA ASP A 34 -5.30 -17.98 -5.18
C ASP A 34 -5.21 -16.64 -4.47
N PHE A 35 -6.14 -15.72 -4.75
CA PHE A 35 -6.18 -14.42 -4.11
C PHE A 35 -7.37 -14.26 -3.15
N LYS A 36 -7.12 -13.67 -1.98
CA LYS A 36 -8.11 -13.21 -1.02
C LYS A 36 -8.45 -11.75 -1.33
N SER A 37 -9.71 -11.47 -1.68
CA SER A 37 -10.19 -10.10 -1.87
C SER A 37 -10.26 -9.33 -0.55
N PHE A 38 -9.97 -8.03 -0.60
CA PHE A 38 -10.08 -7.09 0.50
C PHE A 38 -10.45 -5.69 -0.01
N ILE A 39 -10.73 -4.78 0.91
CA ILE A 39 -10.97 -3.37 0.61
C ILE A 39 -9.73 -2.59 1.04
N LEU A 40 -9.20 -1.79 0.12
CA LEU A 40 -8.17 -0.80 0.42
C LEU A 40 -8.84 0.57 0.59
N ILE A 41 -8.54 1.27 1.68
CA ILE A 41 -8.97 2.65 1.89
C ILE A 41 -7.71 3.51 1.97
N VAL A 42 -7.57 4.46 1.06
CA VAL A 42 -6.48 5.45 1.09
C VAL A 42 -7.02 6.74 1.69
N THR A 43 -6.37 7.27 2.71
CA THR A 43 -6.60 8.63 3.23
C THR A 43 -5.30 9.43 3.12
N ASN A 44 -5.35 10.74 3.36
CA ASN A 44 -4.13 11.55 3.45
C ASN A 44 -3.17 11.05 4.54
N CYS A 45 -3.64 10.41 5.61
CA CYS A 45 -2.75 9.94 6.70
C CYS A 45 -2.20 8.53 6.49
N ALA A 46 -3.02 7.61 5.96
CA ALA A 46 -2.69 6.20 5.93
C ALA A 46 -3.48 5.43 4.86
N VAL A 47 -2.91 4.30 4.49
CA VAL A 47 -3.54 3.23 3.72
C VAL A 47 -4.05 2.16 4.70
N TYR A 48 -5.34 1.86 4.63
CA TYR A 48 -5.99 0.85 5.45
C TYR A 48 -6.35 -0.36 4.62
N TYR A 49 -5.97 -1.53 5.14
CA TYR A 49 -6.32 -2.83 4.62
C TYR A 49 -7.48 -3.40 5.44
N CYS A 50 -8.65 -3.51 4.84
CA CYS A 50 -9.87 -4.00 5.50
C CYS A 50 -10.25 -5.39 4.98
N ASN A 51 -10.44 -6.35 5.89
CA ASN A 51 -10.90 -7.69 5.53
C ASN A 51 -12.33 -7.63 4.93
N LYS A 52 -12.58 -8.43 3.89
CA LYS A 52 -13.93 -8.56 3.30
C LYS A 52 -14.89 -9.17 4.34
N GLY A 53 -15.94 -8.44 4.70
CA GLY A 53 -17.05 -8.94 5.52
C GLY A 53 -17.24 -8.31 6.90
N GLY A 54 -16.38 -7.39 7.36
CA GLY A 54 -16.53 -6.87 8.74
C GLY A 54 -15.98 -5.48 9.06
N PHE A 55 -15.55 -4.67 8.08
CA PHE A 55 -14.88 -3.37 8.31
C PHE A 55 -13.65 -3.42 9.24
N GLU A 56 -13.23 -4.61 9.67
CA GLU A 56 -12.07 -4.84 10.51
C GLU A 56 -10.80 -4.43 9.77
N ILE A 57 -10.07 -3.50 10.35
CA ILE A 57 -8.78 -3.03 9.87
C ILE A 57 -7.75 -4.10 10.22
N ALA A 58 -7.28 -4.82 9.21
CA ALA A 58 -6.27 -5.87 9.37
C ALA A 58 -4.83 -5.35 9.22
N ARG A 59 -4.64 -4.19 8.59
CA ARG A 59 -3.37 -3.46 8.53
C ARG A 59 -3.64 -1.98 8.30
N ARG A 60 -2.83 -1.13 8.92
CA ARG A 60 -2.75 0.31 8.68
C ARG A 60 -1.29 0.62 8.33
N THR A 61 -1.06 1.27 7.21
CA THR A 61 0.28 1.71 6.76
C THR A 61 0.24 3.21 6.57
N GLU A 62 1.11 3.94 7.25
CA GLU A 62 1.14 5.40 7.13
C GLU A 62 1.67 5.82 5.77
N VAL A 63 1.12 6.89 5.21
CA VAL A 63 1.51 7.37 3.87
C VAL A 63 3.00 7.70 3.83
N ARG A 64 3.55 8.31 4.89
CA ARG A 64 5.00 8.58 5.03
C ARG A 64 5.88 7.34 5.18
N ALA A 65 5.32 6.22 5.60
CA ALA A 65 6.08 4.98 5.71
C ALA A 65 6.32 4.32 4.35
N ILE A 66 5.58 4.75 3.32
CA ILE A 66 5.77 4.31 1.93
C ILE A 66 6.93 5.10 1.35
N THR A 67 7.99 4.42 0.94
CA THR A 67 9.18 5.07 0.37
C THR A 67 9.22 5.02 -1.16
N LYS A 68 8.50 4.06 -1.75
CA LYS A 68 8.47 3.82 -3.19
C LYS A 68 7.22 3.00 -3.55
N VAL A 69 6.74 3.18 -4.77
CA VAL A 69 5.77 2.27 -5.38
C VAL A 69 6.40 1.58 -6.59
N SER A 70 6.38 0.26 -6.63
CA SER A 70 6.78 -0.50 -7.81
C SER A 70 5.56 -1.07 -8.53
N THR A 71 5.60 -1.08 -9.85
CA THR A 71 4.57 -1.67 -10.73
C THR A 71 5.19 -2.77 -11.58
N SER A 72 4.38 -3.73 -12.03
CA SER A 72 4.87 -4.81 -12.88
C SER A 72 4.69 -4.49 -14.35
N THR A 73 5.70 -4.79 -15.18
CA THR A 73 5.56 -4.77 -16.64
C THR A 73 4.83 -6.01 -17.17
N GLU A 74 4.73 -7.07 -16.36
CA GLU A 74 4.12 -8.36 -16.72
C GLU A 74 2.66 -8.47 -16.23
N ASP A 75 2.33 -7.85 -15.08
CA ASP A 75 0.98 -7.76 -14.53
C ASP A 75 0.58 -6.29 -14.31
N PRO A 76 -0.16 -5.66 -15.26
CA PRO A 76 -0.53 -4.25 -15.17
C PRO A 76 -1.47 -3.95 -13.98
N ASP A 77 -2.04 -4.99 -13.37
CA ASP A 77 -2.90 -4.85 -12.19
C ASP A 77 -2.10 -4.97 -10.89
N ALA A 78 -0.82 -5.29 -10.92
CA ALA A 78 0.00 -5.46 -9.73
C ALA A 78 0.75 -4.18 -9.32
N ALA A 79 0.76 -3.92 -8.01
CA ALA A 79 1.54 -2.88 -7.38
C ALA A 79 2.18 -3.38 -6.08
N LEU A 80 3.36 -2.86 -5.76
CA LEU A 80 4.08 -3.12 -4.54
C LEU A 80 4.37 -1.78 -3.84
N LEU A 81 3.83 -1.61 -2.64
CA LEU A 81 4.18 -0.46 -1.79
C LEU A 81 5.36 -0.87 -0.92
N HIS A 82 6.48 -0.16 -1.07
CA HIS A 82 7.68 -0.39 -0.27
C HIS A 82 7.55 0.29 1.08
N VAL A 83 7.63 -0.49 2.16
CA VAL A 83 7.42 0.00 3.54
C VAL A 83 8.53 -0.52 4.46
N PRO A 84 9.72 0.12 4.45
CA PRO A 84 10.90 -0.38 5.17
C PRO A 84 10.73 -0.50 6.69
N SER A 85 9.83 0.31 7.27
CA SER A 85 9.50 0.24 8.70
C SER A 85 8.67 -1.00 9.08
N GLU A 86 8.17 -1.75 8.09
CA GLU A 86 7.36 -2.94 8.26
C GLU A 86 7.85 -4.04 7.29
N TYR A 87 7.05 -4.33 6.27
CA TYR A 87 7.32 -5.21 5.15
C TYR A 87 6.45 -4.73 3.99
N ASP A 88 6.81 -5.08 2.76
CA ASP A 88 6.18 -4.52 1.59
C ASP A 88 4.76 -5.05 1.39
N MET A 89 3.95 -4.22 0.75
CA MET A 89 2.54 -4.49 0.55
C MET A 89 2.29 -4.77 -0.93
N PHE A 90 2.18 -6.06 -1.27
CA PHE A 90 1.77 -6.50 -2.60
C PHE A 90 0.25 -6.44 -2.76
N LEU A 91 -0.19 -5.82 -3.86
CA LEU A 91 -1.59 -5.54 -4.17
C LEU A 91 -1.86 -5.85 -5.64
N ARG A 92 -3.02 -6.44 -5.92
CA ARG A 92 -3.60 -6.40 -7.27
C ARG A 92 -4.84 -5.53 -7.30
N VAL A 93 -4.91 -4.55 -8.19
CA VAL A 93 -6.04 -3.62 -8.36
C VAL A 93 -6.43 -3.56 -9.83
N GLU A 94 -7.35 -4.45 -10.19
CA GLU A 94 -7.83 -4.67 -11.56
C GLU A 94 -8.19 -3.36 -12.29
N GLY A 95 -7.44 -3.06 -13.36
CA GLY A 95 -7.60 -1.91 -14.24
C GLY A 95 -7.37 -0.54 -13.59
N ARG A 96 -6.92 -0.50 -12.33
CA ARG A 96 -6.92 0.74 -11.51
C ARG A 96 -5.61 0.99 -10.76
N VAL A 97 -4.51 0.32 -11.12
CA VAL A 97 -3.18 0.59 -10.53
C VAL A 97 -2.75 2.05 -10.75
N LYS A 98 -2.93 2.59 -11.95
CA LYS A 98 -2.62 4.00 -12.21
C LYS A 98 -3.42 4.94 -11.30
N GLU A 99 -4.72 4.70 -11.17
CA GLU A 99 -5.57 5.49 -10.27
C GLU A 99 -5.12 5.35 -8.80
N LEU A 100 -4.74 4.15 -8.36
CA LEU A 100 -4.20 3.94 -7.02
C LEU A 100 -2.95 4.80 -6.79
N ILE A 101 -2.02 4.81 -7.74
CA ILE A 101 -0.79 5.61 -7.67
C ILE A 101 -1.13 7.08 -7.58
N ASP A 102 -1.98 7.59 -8.48
CA ASP A 102 -2.41 8.99 -8.47
C ASP A 102 -3.01 9.37 -7.10
N ARG A 103 -3.83 8.51 -6.50
CA ARG A 103 -4.42 8.75 -5.16
C ARG A 103 -3.43 8.66 -4.01
N LEU A 104 -2.40 7.83 -4.14
CA LEU A 104 -1.30 7.81 -3.16
C LEU A 104 -0.51 9.12 -3.24
N GLN A 105 -0.21 9.61 -4.44
CA GLN A 105 0.46 10.91 -4.63
C GLN A 105 -0.39 12.05 -4.06
N ASP A 106 -1.69 12.09 -4.37
CA ASP A 106 -2.63 13.07 -3.78
C ASP A 106 -2.61 13.00 -2.24
N ALA A 107 -2.61 11.79 -1.68
CA ALA A 107 -2.59 11.58 -0.23
C ALA A 107 -1.29 12.08 0.43
N ALA A 108 -0.14 11.84 -0.21
CA ALA A 108 1.16 12.32 0.27
C ALA A 108 1.24 13.85 0.24
N ALA A 109 0.81 14.47 -0.86
CA ALA A 109 0.74 15.93 -0.97
C ALA A 109 -0.18 16.54 0.09
N GLU A 110 -1.37 15.98 0.30
CA GLU A 110 -2.32 16.48 1.29
C GLU A 110 -1.89 16.26 2.74
N TRP A 111 -1.16 15.17 3.02
CA TRP A 111 -0.55 14.98 4.34
C TRP A 111 0.42 16.10 4.67
N THR A 112 1.31 16.41 3.74
CA THR A 112 2.30 17.46 3.93
C THR A 112 1.63 18.82 4.06
N ASN A 113 0.65 19.14 3.20
CA ASN A 113 -0.15 20.35 3.30
C ASN A 113 -0.82 20.48 4.67
N TYR A 114 -1.43 19.41 5.18
CA TYR A 114 -2.05 19.43 6.51
C TYR A 114 -1.06 19.80 7.63
N ASN A 115 0.18 19.30 7.56
CA ASN A 115 1.23 19.66 8.53
C ASN A 115 1.77 21.09 8.32
N LEU A 116 1.76 21.63 7.08
CA LEU A 116 2.13 23.03 6.82
C LEU A 116 1.21 24.04 7.53
N TYR A 117 -0.04 23.65 7.83
CA TYR A 117 -1.02 24.51 8.52
C TYR A 117 -1.06 24.31 10.04
N LEU A 118 -0.19 23.47 10.61
CA LEU A 118 -0.08 23.35 12.06
C LEU A 118 0.60 24.61 12.62
N PRO A 119 -0.05 25.39 13.51
CA PRO A 119 0.43 26.72 13.93
C PRO A 119 1.78 26.76 14.66
N GLN A 120 2.40 25.61 14.95
CA GLN A 120 3.54 25.46 15.85
C GLN A 120 4.78 24.86 15.21
N GLU A 121 4.71 24.37 13.97
CA GLU A 121 5.89 23.85 13.27
C GLU A 121 6.44 24.93 12.33
N GLY A 122 7.74 25.21 12.45
CA GLY A 122 8.39 26.22 11.63
C GLY A 122 8.12 25.94 10.15
N ARG A 123 7.78 26.98 9.38
CA ARG A 123 7.61 26.89 7.93
C ARG A 123 8.94 26.51 7.29
N GLY A 124 9.24 25.22 7.26
CA GLY A 124 10.33 24.67 6.48
C GLY A 124 10.06 24.93 5.00
N SER A 125 11.08 25.32 4.26
CA SER A 125 11.05 25.24 2.81
C SER A 125 11.06 23.75 2.45
N HIS A 126 9.95 23.23 1.97
CA HIS A 126 9.85 21.84 1.54
C HIS A 126 9.87 21.76 0.01
N ASP A 127 10.70 20.86 -0.52
CA ASP A 127 10.81 20.62 -1.96
C ASP A 127 9.61 19.79 -2.45
N ILE A 128 9.07 20.13 -3.62
CA ILE A 128 8.01 19.35 -4.27
C ILE A 128 8.44 17.90 -4.54
N ALA A 129 9.73 17.67 -4.71
CA ALA A 129 10.30 16.33 -4.83
C ALA A 129 10.05 15.45 -3.58
N GLU A 130 9.81 16.04 -2.40
CA GLU A 130 9.47 15.29 -1.18
C GLU A 130 8.04 14.74 -1.19
N TYR A 131 7.18 15.20 -2.12
CA TYR A 131 5.76 14.83 -2.17
C TYR A 131 5.44 13.73 -3.16
N VAL A 132 6.43 13.33 -3.96
CA VAL A 132 6.25 12.35 -5.02
C VAL A 132 6.92 11.05 -4.64
N PHE A 133 6.15 9.98 -4.47
CA PHE A 133 6.73 8.65 -4.36
C PHE A 133 7.47 8.33 -5.65
N PRO A 134 8.74 7.89 -5.60
CA PRO A 134 9.37 7.25 -6.74
C PRO A 134 8.49 6.10 -7.23
N ILE A 135 8.27 6.06 -8.55
CA ILE A 135 7.55 4.98 -9.22
C ILE A 135 8.57 4.23 -10.06
N GLU A 136 8.71 2.93 -9.81
CA GLU A 136 9.59 2.06 -10.59
C GLU A 136 8.80 0.94 -11.26
N GLU A 137 9.05 0.72 -12.54
CA GLU A 137 8.58 -0.46 -13.24
C GLU A 137 9.58 -1.59 -13.06
N GLN A 138 9.10 -2.78 -12.70
CA GLN A 138 9.93 -3.97 -12.56
C GLN A 138 9.27 -5.16 -13.26
N PRO A 139 10.03 -6.11 -13.82
CA PRO A 139 9.45 -7.33 -14.40
C PRO A 139 8.66 -8.12 -13.36
N SER A 140 9.32 -8.49 -12.25
CA SER A 140 8.72 -9.23 -11.14
C SER A 140 8.74 -8.43 -9.85
N LEU A 141 7.55 -8.08 -9.35
CA LEU A 141 7.40 -7.40 -8.06
C LEU A 141 7.70 -8.31 -6.86
N VAL A 142 7.64 -9.63 -7.04
CA VAL A 142 7.88 -10.59 -5.95
C VAL A 142 9.35 -10.64 -5.60
N ALA A 143 10.22 -10.71 -6.61
CA ALA A 143 11.66 -10.68 -6.42
C ALA A 143 12.15 -9.34 -5.87
N ALA A 144 11.41 -8.26 -6.13
CA ALA A 144 11.77 -6.90 -5.74
C ALA A 144 11.41 -6.55 -4.28
N GLY A 145 10.47 -7.28 -3.68
CA GLY A 145 9.83 -6.89 -2.42
C GLY A 145 10.21 -7.73 -1.21
N ASN A 146 10.32 -7.09 -0.05
CA ASN A 146 10.34 -7.75 1.25
C ASN A 146 8.91 -8.15 1.66
N LEU A 147 8.45 -9.30 1.19
CA LEU A 147 7.06 -9.74 1.36
C LEU A 147 6.84 -10.60 2.62
N GLU A 148 7.92 -10.94 3.32
CA GLU A 148 7.86 -11.76 4.52
C GLU A 148 7.29 -10.95 5.68
N ARG A 149 6.14 -11.41 6.19
CA ARG A 149 5.51 -10.75 7.33
C ARG A 149 6.30 -11.06 8.62
N PRO A 150 6.80 -10.06 9.35
CA PRO A 150 7.54 -10.27 10.59
C PRO A 150 6.70 -10.98 11.67
N ALA A 151 7.38 -11.68 12.57
CA ALA A 151 6.75 -12.23 13.78
C ALA A 151 6.20 -11.09 14.66
N GLY A 152 5.02 -11.28 15.26
CA GLY A 152 4.40 -10.26 16.11
C GLY A 152 3.75 -9.08 15.36
N PHE A 153 3.74 -9.07 14.03
CA PHE A 153 3.22 -7.94 13.24
C PHE A 153 1.74 -7.64 13.54
N LYS A 154 0.92 -8.66 13.78
CA LYS A 154 -0.51 -8.45 14.08
C LYS A 154 -0.70 -7.73 15.41
N GLU A 155 0.07 -8.14 16.42
CA GLU A 155 0.08 -7.55 17.75
C GLU A 155 0.59 -6.10 17.68
N ALA A 156 1.63 -5.84 16.88
CA ALA A 156 2.13 -4.50 16.63
C ALA A 156 1.06 -3.60 15.98
N GLN A 157 0.35 -4.09 14.96
CA GLN A 157 -0.74 -3.36 14.31
C GLN A 157 -1.92 -3.10 15.26
N ALA A 158 -2.28 -4.08 16.09
CA ALA A 158 -3.36 -3.94 17.08
C ALA A 158 -3.04 -2.94 18.20
N ARG A 159 -1.76 -2.74 18.50
CA ARG A 159 -1.29 -1.80 19.54
C ARG A 159 -1.03 -0.39 19.02
N ARG A 160 -1.09 -0.15 17.70
CA ARG A 160 -0.84 1.19 17.14
C ARG A 160 -1.87 2.18 17.67
N ASN A 161 -1.39 3.23 18.32
CA ASN A 161 -2.27 4.30 18.79
C ASN A 161 -2.63 5.19 17.58
N PRO A 162 -3.92 5.50 17.36
CA PRO A 162 -4.32 6.48 16.37
C PRO A 162 -3.72 7.88 16.57
N ALA A 163 -3.15 8.18 17.75
CA ALA A 163 -2.48 9.44 18.04
C ALA A 163 -1.01 9.51 17.57
N ASP A 164 -0.37 8.37 17.28
CA ASP A 164 1.07 8.33 16.94
C ASP A 164 1.39 9.00 15.60
N VAL A 165 0.38 9.19 14.74
CA VAL A 165 0.49 9.85 13.41
C VAL A 165 0.92 11.32 13.50
N ARG A 166 0.82 11.94 14.67
CA ARG A 166 1.11 13.37 14.87
C ARG A 166 2.58 13.65 15.25
N ARG A 167 3.42 12.64 15.46
CA ARG A 167 4.72 12.81 16.14
C ARG A 167 5.95 12.28 15.39
N SER A 168 5.81 11.82 14.15
CA SER A 168 6.90 11.29 13.33
C SER A 168 7.06 12.08 12.04
#